data_AF-A0A699ZI99-F1
#
_entry.id   AF-A0A699ZI99-F1
#
_cell.length_a   1.000
_cell.length_b   1.000
_cell.length_c   1.000
_cell.angle_alpha   90.00
_cell.angle_beta   90.00
_cell.angle_gamma   90.00
#
_symmetry.space_group_name_H-M   'P 1'
#
loop_
_entity.id
_entity.type
_entity.pdbx_description
1 polymer ?
#
loop_
_entity_poly.entity_id
_entity_poly.type
_entity_poly.pdbx_seq_one_letter_code
_entity_poly.pdbx_strand_id
1 'polypeptide(L)'
;MCWRRLQVHLDENGWPVHDGEFDIKAGQTVTLTTRLDVATSASVLPLTYDKFNEMAQKGDTIYVGRYLVSGADTASLYLEVQDVVGEDVICLAKNDALLTGLLTCFHVERSQDSLANVQNAQPLLSDYDKEAFQ
;
A
#
# COMPACT_ATOMS: atom_id res chain seq x y z
N MET A 1 -7.50 0.08 -2.75
CA MET A 1 -6.61 1.27 -2.77
C MET A 1 -5.74 1.15 -4.00
N CYS A 2 -6.01 1.95 -5.03
CA CYS A 2 -5.50 1.76 -6.39
C CYS A 2 -4.32 2.70 -6.67
N TRP A 3 -3.19 2.16 -7.12
CA TRP A 3 -2.03 2.96 -7.52
C TRP A 3 -2.36 3.75 -8.80
N ARG A 4 -2.64 5.04 -8.65
CA ARG A 4 -2.82 6.00 -9.74
C ARG A 4 -1.49 6.19 -10.49
N ARG A 5 -1.29 5.41 -11.56
CA ARG A 5 -0.46 5.60 -12.79
C ARG A 5 0.94 6.26 -12.77
N LEU A 6 1.47 6.78 -11.67
CA LEU A 6 2.63 7.68 -11.75
C LEU A 6 3.98 6.96 -11.88
N GLN A 7 4.08 5.66 -11.56
CA GLN A 7 5.33 4.89 -11.68
C GLN A 7 5.12 3.45 -12.17
N VAL A 8 4.14 3.23 -13.04
CA VAL A 8 3.89 1.91 -13.65
C VAL A 8 3.84 2.04 -15.18
N HIS A 9 4.52 1.14 -15.88
CA HIS A 9 4.38 0.96 -17.32
C HIS A 9 3.44 -0.23 -17.60
N LEU A 10 2.90 -0.31 -18.82
CA LEU A 10 2.10 -1.48 -19.22
C LEU A 10 3.03 -2.54 -19.80
N ASP A 11 2.91 -3.78 -19.35
CA ASP A 11 3.60 -4.91 -19.98
C ASP A 11 2.99 -5.27 -21.35
N GLU A 12 3.54 -6.29 -22.01
CA GLU A 12 3.07 -6.81 -23.31
C GLU A 12 1.59 -7.26 -23.28
N ASN A 13 1.06 -7.58 -22.10
CA ASN A 13 -0.32 -8.02 -21.88
C ASN A 13 -1.24 -6.86 -21.43
N GLY A 14 -0.72 -5.63 -21.33
CA GLY A 14 -1.46 -4.46 -20.90
C GLY A 14 -1.66 -4.34 -19.39
N TRP A 15 -0.90 -5.08 -18.58
CA TRP A 15 -0.95 -4.97 -17.12
C TRP A 15 0.01 -3.89 -16.61
N PRO A 16 -0.41 -3.05 -15.64
CA PRO A 16 0.49 -2.10 -14.99
C PRO A 16 1.55 -2.83 -14.15
N VAL A 17 2.81 -2.49 -14.38
CA VAL A 17 3.98 -3.08 -13.70
C VAL A 17 4.87 -1.94 -13.20
N HIS A 18 5.38 -2.05 -11.97
CA HIS A 18 6.44 -1.17 -11.49
C HIS A 18 7.79 -1.58 -12.08
N ASP A 19 8.65 -0.59 -12.36
CA ASP A 19 10.04 -0.80 -12.74
C ASP A 19 10.87 -1.19 -11.52
N GLY A 20 10.91 -2.48 -11.19
CA GLY A 20 11.81 -3.03 -10.17
C GLY A 20 11.24 -4.16 -9.35
N GLU A 21 12.14 -5.02 -8.88
CA GLU A 21 11.86 -6.00 -7.84
C GLU A 21 12.37 -5.44 -6.51
N PHE A 22 11.52 -5.45 -5.48
CA PHE A 22 11.90 -4.99 -4.15
C PHE A 22 12.03 -6.18 -3.21
N ASP A 23 13.27 -6.55 -2.90
CA ASP A 23 13.57 -7.55 -1.88
C ASP A 23 13.59 -6.88 -0.50
N ILE A 24 12.61 -7.21 0.33
CA ILE A 24 12.43 -6.66 1.67
C ILE A 24 12.64 -7.78 2.69
N LYS A 25 13.47 -7.51 3.70
CA LYS A 25 13.78 -8.46 4.77
C LYS A 25 13.00 -8.17 6.05
N ALA A 26 12.68 -9.21 6.79
CA ALA A 26 12.11 -9.11 8.13
C ALA A 26 13.01 -8.26 9.03
N GLY A 27 12.41 -7.35 9.78
CA GLY A 27 13.11 -6.37 10.62
C GLY A 27 13.57 -5.12 9.89
N GLN A 28 13.43 -5.03 8.56
CA GLN A 28 13.71 -3.82 7.81
C GLN A 28 12.66 -2.73 8.11
N THR A 29 13.12 -1.49 8.25
CA THR A 29 12.23 -0.33 8.31
C THR A 29 11.78 0.06 6.90
N VAL A 30 10.48 0.18 6.72
CA VAL A 30 9.83 0.58 5.47
C VAL A 30 8.96 1.79 5.75
N THR A 31 9.07 2.82 4.92
CA THR A 31 8.27 4.05 5.02
C THR A 31 7.16 4.02 4.00
N LEU A 32 5.91 4.13 4.45
CA LEU A 32 4.77 4.37 3.58
C LEU A 32 4.51 5.87 3.55
N THR A 33 4.51 6.49 2.38
CA THR A 33 4.37 7.95 2.27
C THR A 33 3.22 8.33 1.36
N THR A 34 2.48 9.38 1.67
CA THR A 34 1.43 9.92 0.78
C THR A 34 2.01 10.85 -0.31
N ARG A 35 3.32 11.10 -0.25
CA ARG A 35 4.05 11.96 -1.19
C ARG A 35 4.31 11.23 -2.51
N LEU A 36 3.73 11.74 -3.59
CA LEU A 36 3.81 11.13 -4.93
C LEU A 36 5.04 11.57 -5.75
N ASP A 37 5.81 12.53 -5.26
CA ASP A 37 7.06 13.01 -5.86
C ASP A 37 8.28 12.17 -5.46
N VAL A 38 8.07 11.15 -4.62
CA VAL A 38 9.12 10.25 -4.13
C VAL A 38 9.17 8.97 -4.96
N ALA A 39 10.37 8.54 -5.34
CA ALA A 39 10.57 7.29 -6.07
C ALA A 39 10.31 6.06 -5.18
N THR A 40 9.63 5.06 -5.75
CA THR A 40 9.37 3.79 -5.08
C THR A 40 10.66 2.97 -4.93
N SER A 41 10.91 2.42 -3.75
CA SER A 41 12.07 1.59 -3.42
C SER A 41 11.76 0.57 -2.34
N ALA A 42 12.68 -0.36 -2.04
CA ALA A 42 12.50 -1.36 -0.99
C ALA A 42 12.32 -0.76 0.42
N SER A 43 12.71 0.50 0.64
CA SER A 43 12.57 1.19 1.94
C SER A 43 11.49 2.28 1.94
N VAL A 44 10.98 2.68 0.78
CA VAL A 44 9.99 3.76 0.65
C VAL A 44 8.93 3.37 -0.38
N LEU A 45 7.67 3.26 0.08
CA LEU A 45 6.53 2.88 -0.74
C LEU A 45 5.51 4.04 -0.77
N PRO A 46 5.43 4.80 -1.86
CA PRO A 46 4.41 5.83 -2.04
C PRO A 46 3.01 5.22 -2.11
N LEU A 47 2.03 5.84 -1.45
CA LEU A 47 0.63 5.48 -1.46
C LEU A 47 -0.19 6.57 -2.12
N THR A 48 -1.21 6.16 -2.86
CA THR A 48 -2.06 7.08 -3.63
C THR A 48 -3.27 7.58 -2.87
N TYR A 49 -3.51 7.04 -1.68
CA TYR A 49 -4.51 7.54 -0.76
C TYR A 49 -3.84 8.56 0.16
N ASP A 50 -4.14 9.83 -0.06
CA ASP A 50 -3.54 11.01 0.59
C ASP A 50 -3.85 11.15 2.08
N LYS A 51 -4.90 10.47 2.57
CA LYS A 51 -5.28 10.46 4.00
C LYS A 51 -4.87 9.18 4.72
N PHE A 52 -3.92 8.43 4.17
CA PHE A 52 -3.48 7.17 4.78
C PHE A 52 -2.84 7.39 6.16
N ASN A 53 -2.03 8.43 6.29
CA ASN A 53 -1.41 8.84 7.55
C ASN A 53 -2.43 9.18 8.65
N GLU A 54 -3.60 9.72 8.29
CA GLU A 54 -4.69 10.01 9.25
C GLU A 54 -5.39 8.74 9.75
N MET A 55 -5.31 7.64 8.99
CA MET A 55 -5.92 6.36 9.32
C MET A 55 -4.98 5.41 10.07
N ALA A 56 -3.69 5.46 9.76
CA ALA A 56 -2.69 4.58 10.37
C ALA A 56 -2.43 4.96 11.83
N GLN A 57 -2.42 3.97 12.71
CA GLN A 57 -2.03 4.15 14.11
C GLN A 57 -0.89 3.20 14.47
N LYS A 58 -0.07 3.60 15.44
CA LYS A 58 0.98 2.75 15.98
C LYS A 58 0.41 1.42 16.45
N GLY A 59 1.00 0.31 15.98
CA GLY A 59 0.56 -1.05 16.27
C GLY A 59 -0.43 -1.63 15.24
N ASP A 60 -0.86 -0.85 14.25
CA ASP A 60 -1.65 -1.37 13.13
C ASP A 60 -0.84 -2.32 12.26
N THR A 61 -1.55 -3.26 11.62
CA THR A 61 -0.97 -4.17 10.65
C THR A 61 -1.35 -3.72 9.25
N ILE A 62 -0.36 -3.59 8.38
CA ILE A 62 -0.54 -3.23 6.98
C ILE A 62 -0.08 -4.40 6.13
N TYR A 63 -0.89 -4.79 5.17
CA TYR A 63 -0.57 -5.83 4.21
C TYR A 63 -0.31 -5.20 2.85
N VAL A 64 0.83 -5.52 2.24
CA VAL A 64 1.20 -5.09 0.90
C VAL A 64 1.43 -6.33 0.05
N GLY A 65 0.70 -6.47 -1.04
CA GLY A 65 0.85 -7.62 -1.93
C GLY A 65 0.19 -7.38 -3.27
N ARG A 66 0.39 -8.32 -4.20
CA ARG A 66 -0.31 -8.28 -5.50
C ARG A 66 -1.79 -8.59 -5.32
N TYR A 67 -2.64 -7.83 -6.01
CA TYR A 67 -4.09 -8.05 -6.00
C TYR A 67 -4.42 -9.45 -6.55
N LEU A 68 -5.21 -10.23 -5.81
CA LEU A 68 -5.71 -11.58 -6.16
C LEU A 68 -4.67 -12.71 -6.29
N VAL A 69 -3.45 -12.58 -5.72
CA VAL A 69 -2.54 -13.73 -5.67
C VAL A 69 -3.07 -14.78 -4.69
N SER A 70 -3.40 -15.95 -5.24
CA SER A 70 -3.73 -17.17 -4.51
C SER A 70 -2.47 -17.78 -3.89
N GLY A 71 -2.08 -17.35 -2.69
CA GLY A 71 -1.19 -18.12 -1.81
C GLY A 71 0.25 -18.35 -2.29
N ALA A 72 0.83 -17.44 -3.08
CA ALA A 72 2.29 -17.44 -3.26
C ALA A 72 2.93 -16.73 -2.06
N ASP A 73 3.36 -17.51 -1.07
CA ASP A 73 3.80 -17.07 0.27
C ASP A 73 4.96 -16.05 0.29
N THR A 74 5.69 -15.87 -0.82
CA THR A 74 6.88 -15.00 -0.89
C THR A 74 6.60 -13.60 -1.45
N ALA A 75 5.40 -13.34 -1.99
CA ALA A 75 5.08 -12.08 -2.68
C ALA A 75 4.18 -11.13 -1.86
N SER A 76 4.08 -11.38 -0.55
CA SER A 76 3.22 -10.66 0.38
C SER A 76 4.06 -10.13 1.55
N LEU A 77 3.91 -8.85 1.86
CA LEU A 77 4.61 -8.18 2.96
C LEU A 77 3.61 -7.78 4.04
N TYR A 78 3.92 -8.16 5.28
CA TYR A 78 3.24 -7.70 6.48
C TYR A 78 4.11 -6.65 7.17
N LEU A 79 3.51 -5.50 7.43
CA LEU A 79 4.13 -4.33 8.04
C LEU A 79 3.41 -4.04 9.37
N GLU A 80 4.19 -3.71 10.40
CA GLU A 80 3.66 -3.21 11.67
C GLU A 80 4.01 -1.72 11.81
N VAL A 81 3.01 -0.88 12.02
CA VAL A 81 3.21 0.58 12.18
C VAL A 81 3.94 0.85 13.49
N GLN A 82 5.10 1.48 13.40
CA GLN A 82 5.92 1.89 14.55
C GLN A 82 5.62 3.34 14.95
N ASP A 83 5.43 4.22 13.96
CA ASP A 83 5.15 5.63 14.19
C ASP A 83 4.53 6.29 12.96
N VAL A 84 3.91 7.46 13.16
CA VAL A 84 3.37 8.31 12.09
C VAL A 84 3.94 9.71 12.25
N VAL A 85 4.71 10.17 11.25
CA VAL A 85 5.41 11.44 11.27
C VAL A 85 5.00 12.26 10.05
N GLY A 86 4.03 13.16 10.23
CA GLY A 86 3.49 13.98 9.14
C GLY A 86 2.80 13.12 8.08
N GLU A 87 3.37 13.08 6.88
CA GLU A 87 2.88 12.30 5.74
C GLU A 87 3.51 10.89 5.64
N ASP A 88 4.49 10.60 6.49
CA ASP A 88 5.25 9.35 6.48
C ASP A 88 4.80 8.44 7.63
N VAL A 89 4.40 7.21 7.28
CA VAL A 89 4.09 6.13 8.21
C VAL A 89 5.28 5.19 8.26
N ILE A 90 5.93 5.11 9.42
CA ILE A 90 7.12 4.29 9.63
C ILE A 90 6.69 2.90 10.07
N CYS A 91 7.07 1.89 9.30
CA CYS A 91 6.69 0.51 9.53
C CYS A 91 7.91 -0.41 9.71
N LEU A 92 7.69 -1.52 10.40
CA LEU A 92 8.63 -2.62 10.51
C LEU A 92 8.13 -3.82 9.71
N ALA A 93 8.96 -4.36 8.82
CA ALA A 93 8.68 -5.59 8.09
C ALA A 93 8.66 -6.80 9.04
N LYS A 94 7.55 -7.56 9.04
CA LYS A 94 7.35 -8.75 9.89
C LYS A 94 7.81 -10.04 9.22
N ASN A 95 7.97 -10.02 7.90
CA ASN A 95 8.41 -11.16 7.10
C ASN A 95 9.27 -10.69 5.92
N ASP A 96 9.98 -11.65 5.34
CA ASP A 96 10.67 -11.46 4.06
C ASP A 96 9.64 -11.47 2.92
N ALA A 97 9.80 -10.56 1.95
CA ALA A 97 8.93 -10.50 0.78
C ALA A 97 9.70 -9.99 -0.45
N LEU A 98 9.41 -10.57 -1.61
CA LEU A 98 9.83 -10.07 -2.91
C LEU A 98 8.63 -9.40 -3.59
N LEU A 99 8.59 -8.07 -3.57
CA LEU A 99 7.51 -7.30 -4.16
C LEU A 99 7.79 -7.00 -5.63
N THR A 100 6.88 -7.42 -6.50
CA THR A 100 6.95 -7.23 -7.96
C THR A 100 5.57 -6.91 -8.53
N GLY A 101 5.52 -6.25 -9.69
CA GLY A 101 4.28 -5.93 -10.38
C GLY A 101 3.40 -4.91 -9.66
N LEU A 102 2.10 -4.84 -10.00
CA LEU A 102 1.16 -3.93 -9.34
C LEU A 102 0.92 -4.38 -7.90
N LEU A 103 1.37 -3.56 -6.96
CA LEU A 103 1.17 -3.77 -5.54
C LEU A 103 -0.19 -3.22 -5.10
N THR A 104 -0.71 -3.70 -4.00
CA THR A 104 -1.93 -3.18 -3.37
C THR A 104 -1.70 -3.17 -1.87
N CYS A 105 -1.98 -2.01 -1.27
CA CYS A 105 -1.90 -1.82 0.17
C CYS A 105 -3.28 -2.03 0.78
N PHE A 106 -3.33 -2.85 1.82
CA PHE A 106 -4.50 -3.14 2.63
C PHE A 106 -4.18 -2.76 4.08
N HIS A 107 -4.92 -1.79 4.60
CA HIS A 107 -4.86 -1.43 6.02
C HIS A 107 -5.76 -2.39 6.79
N VAL A 108 -5.17 -3.16 7.70
CA VAL A 108 -5.91 -4.01 8.63
C VAL A 108 -5.84 -3.33 9.97
N GLU A 109 -6.87 -2.53 10.26
CA GLU A 109 -7.04 -1.91 11.56
C GLU A 109 -7.18 -3.02 12.63
N ARG A 110 -6.52 -2.86 13.77
CA ARG A 110 -6.92 -3.63 14.95
C ARG A 110 -8.30 -3.16 15.33
N SER A 111 -9.30 -4.02 15.21
CA SER A 111 -10.60 -3.80 15.82
C SER A 111 -10.38 -3.52 17.31
N GLN A 112 -10.38 -2.25 17.71
CA GLN A 112 -10.65 -1.90 19.09
C GLN A 112 -12.07 -2.38 19.39
N ASP A 113 -12.38 -2.68 20.65
CA ASP A 113 -13.69 -3.18 21.13
C ASP A 113 -14.89 -2.28 20.77
N SER A 114 -14.65 -1.16 20.09
CA SER A 114 -15.64 -0.28 19.47
C SER A 114 -15.71 -0.52 17.96
N LEU A 115 -16.93 -0.68 17.43
CA LEU A 115 -17.30 -0.81 16.01
C LEU A 115 -16.93 0.39 15.10
N ALA A 116 -15.98 1.24 15.51
CA ALA A 116 -15.54 2.40 14.75
C ALA A 116 -14.36 2.00 13.85
N ASN A 117 -14.61 1.15 12.86
CA ASN A 117 -13.66 1.03 11.76
C ASN A 117 -13.51 2.43 11.16
N VAL A 118 -12.28 2.95 11.08
CA VAL A 118 -12.04 4.23 10.42
C VAL A 118 -12.27 4.01 8.93
N GLN A 119 -13.49 4.28 8.47
CA GLN A 119 -13.85 4.12 7.08
C GLN A 119 -13.04 5.11 6.25
N ASN A 120 -12.45 4.64 5.15
CA ASN A 120 -11.74 5.53 4.24
C ASN A 120 -12.70 6.61 3.69
N ALA A 121 -12.17 7.80 3.42
CA ALA A 121 -12.95 8.93 2.95
C ALA A 121 -13.16 8.91 1.42
N GLN A 122 -13.00 7.74 0.77
CA GLN A 122 -13.18 7.61 -0.67
C GLN A 122 -14.68 7.68 -1.01
N PRO A 123 -15.06 8.36 -2.10
CA PRO A 123 -16.45 8.38 -2.54
C PRO A 123 -16.89 6.99 -2.99
N LEU A 124 -18.19 6.69 -2.85
CA LEU A 124 -18.77 5.42 -3.32
C LEU A 124 -18.56 5.21 -4.83
N LEU A 125 -18.60 6.30 -5.61
CA LEU A 125 -18.25 6.34 -7.03
C LEU A 125 -17.27 7.49 -7.25
N SER A 126 -16.08 7.15 -7.74
CA SER A 126 -15.10 8.15 -8.17
C SER A 126 -15.56 8.83 -9.45
N ASP A 127 -14.94 9.96 -9.79
CA ASP A 127 -15.27 10.65 -11.05
C ASP A 127 -14.95 9.79 -12.27
N TYR A 128 -13.92 8.95 -12.19
CA TYR A 128 -13.62 7.95 -13.23
C TYR A 128 -14.74 6.94 -13.42
N ASP A 129 -15.33 6.45 -12.32
CA ASP A 129 -16.47 5.53 -12.40
C ASP A 129 -17.65 6.20 -13.11
N LYS A 130 -17.92 7.48 -12.80
CA LYS A 130 -18.99 8.26 -13.44
C LYS A 130 -18.75 8.47 -14.93
N GLU A 131 -17.50 8.71 -15.34
CA GLU A 131 -17.13 8.85 -16.75
C GLU A 131 -17.33 7.53 -17.53
N ALA A 132 -17.03 6.39 -16.92
CA ALA A 132 -17.20 5.08 -17.57
C ALA A 132 -18.67 4.69 -17.79
N PHE A 133 -19.62 5.35 -17.10
CA PHE A 133 -21.05 5.16 -17.30
C PHE A 133 -21.65 6.03 -18.42
N GLN A 134 -20.86 6.91 -19.07
CA GLN A 134 -21.27 7.77 -20.19
C GLN A 134 -20.98 7.13 -21.54
#